data_AF-A0A1I1FUB2-F1
#
_entry.id   AF-A0A1I1FUB2-F1
#
_cell.length_a   1.000
_cell.length_b   1.000
_cell.length_c   1.000
_cell.angle_alpha   90.00
_cell.angle_beta   90.00
_cell.angle_gamma   90.00
#
_symmetry.space_group_name_H-M   'P 1'
#
loop_
_entity.id
_entity.type
_entity.pdbx_description
1 polymer ?
#
loop_
_entity_poly.entity_id
_entity_poly.type
_entity_poly.pdbx_seq_one_letter_code
_entity_poly.pdbx_strand_id
1 'polypeptide(L)'
;MDIQELKTTIDGFCRAMKLIEEKSNAETDLVEPARAEIAFFGMYIIFDEGSFDEEELSLVEEATGFKINRNHWNEIMELGRVDSEEKYLSQPPNTFILMVDVDNMLYEAGEELSAYNAANEVYKLVGDVLTNKKGFTDEKRQAKLDRFIKMIEDYRRENSKAPEIKNGNAEGKIVIPSKKGVQAPKKS
;
A
#
# COMPACT_ATOMS: atom_id res chain seq x y z
N MET A 1 -6.79 17.83 -0.59
CA MET A 1 -7.22 16.70 -1.41
C MET A 1 -8.59 16.26 -0.94
N ASP A 2 -9.47 15.83 -1.84
CA ASP A 2 -10.86 15.47 -1.53
C ASP A 2 -10.95 14.03 -1.02
N ILE A 3 -11.71 13.78 0.04
CA ILE A 3 -11.97 12.43 0.60
C ILE A 3 -12.54 11.48 -0.48
N GLN A 4 -13.26 12.03 -1.45
CA GLN A 4 -13.82 11.30 -2.58
C GLN A 4 -12.74 10.73 -3.51
N GLU A 5 -11.63 11.44 -3.70
CA GLU A 5 -10.50 11.00 -4.51
C GLU A 5 -9.75 9.85 -3.81
N LEU A 6 -9.57 9.97 -2.49
CA LEU A 6 -8.97 8.91 -1.67
C LEU A 6 -9.80 7.63 -1.72
N LYS A 7 -11.11 7.74 -1.52
CA LYS A 7 -12.05 6.62 -1.60
C LYS A 7 -12.04 5.96 -2.97
N THR A 8 -12.02 6.74 -4.04
CA THR A 8 -11.97 6.23 -5.42
C THR A 8 -10.69 5.42 -5.66
N THR A 9 -9.56 5.88 -5.11
CA THR A 9 -8.27 5.20 -5.23
C THR A 9 -8.27 3.87 -4.46
N ILE A 10 -8.76 3.85 -3.22
CA ILE A 10 -8.91 2.63 -2.42
C ILE A 10 -9.86 1.64 -3.10
N ASP A 11 -10.99 2.12 -3.64
CA ASP A 11 -11.94 1.29 -4.37
C ASP A 11 -11.32 0.70 -5.64
N GLY A 12 -10.50 1.47 -6.36
CA GLY A 12 -9.73 1.00 -7.51
C GLY A 12 -8.76 -0.13 -7.14
N PHE A 13 -8.04 0.02 -6.03
CA PHE A 13 -7.15 -1.00 -5.50
C PHE A 13 -7.91 -2.27 -5.07
N CYS A 14 -9.03 -2.11 -4.37
CA CYS A 14 -9.91 -3.22 -3.98
C CYS A 14 -10.45 -3.98 -5.20
N ARG A 15 -10.76 -3.29 -6.31
CA ARG A 15 -11.14 -3.94 -7.56
C ARG A 15 -9.99 -4.78 -8.12
N ALA A 16 -8.75 -4.30 -8.04
CA ALA A 16 -7.58 -5.09 -8.46
C ALA A 16 -7.41 -6.34 -7.58
N MET A 17 -7.56 -6.21 -6.25
CA MET A 17 -7.55 -7.36 -5.33
C MET A 17 -8.64 -8.38 -5.68
N LYS A 18 -9.84 -7.91 -6.01
CA LYS A 18 -10.94 -8.80 -6.41
C LYS A 18 -10.64 -9.54 -7.71
N LEU A 19 -10.03 -8.87 -8.69
CA LEU A 19 -9.61 -9.52 -9.92
C LEU A 19 -8.52 -10.56 -9.69
N ILE A 20 -7.59 -10.31 -8.76
CA ILE A 20 -6.58 -11.31 -8.36
C ILE A 20 -7.27 -12.54 -7.77
N GLU A 21 -8.17 -12.35 -6.80
CA GLU A 21 -8.96 -13.42 -6.17
C GLU A 21 -9.68 -14.29 -7.22
N GLU A 22 -10.39 -13.65 -8.15
CA GLU A 22 -11.13 -14.31 -9.22
C GLU A 22 -10.22 -15.08 -10.20
N LYS A 23 -8.99 -14.61 -10.43
CA LYS A 23 -8.04 -15.26 -11.33
C LYS A 23 -7.22 -16.36 -10.67
N SER A 24 -6.97 -16.25 -9.36
CA SER A 24 -6.22 -17.24 -8.61
C SER A 24 -7.07 -18.40 -8.11
N ASN A 25 -8.40 -18.36 -8.28
CA ASN A 25 -9.35 -19.27 -7.62
C ASN A 25 -9.11 -19.32 -6.10
N ALA A 26 -8.82 -18.16 -5.48
CA ALA A 26 -8.69 -18.12 -4.04
C ALA A 26 -10.06 -18.39 -3.39
N GLU A 27 -10.11 -19.27 -2.39
CA GLU A 27 -11.34 -19.52 -1.61
C GLU A 27 -11.63 -18.42 -0.58
N THR A 28 -10.68 -17.50 -0.39
CA THR A 28 -10.70 -16.44 0.61
C THR A 28 -10.91 -15.06 -0.01
N ASP A 29 -11.80 -14.26 0.59
CA ASP A 29 -12.02 -12.85 0.23
C ASP A 29 -10.73 -12.03 0.45
N LEU A 30 -10.26 -11.36 -0.61
CA LEU A 30 -9.07 -10.51 -0.55
C LEU A 30 -9.42 -9.02 -0.37
N VAL A 31 -10.67 -8.62 -0.52
CA VAL A 31 -11.10 -7.22 -0.52
C VAL A 31 -11.23 -6.67 0.90
N GLU A 32 -12.00 -7.35 1.75
CA GLU A 32 -12.19 -6.95 3.15
C GLU A 32 -10.85 -6.85 3.91
N PRO A 33 -9.96 -7.85 3.85
CA PRO A 33 -8.63 -7.74 4.48
C PRO A 33 -7.80 -6.56 3.98
N ALA A 34 -7.83 -6.25 2.67
CA ALA A 34 -7.11 -5.10 2.14
C ALA A 34 -7.68 -3.77 2.68
N ARG A 35 -9.00 -3.64 2.78
CA ARG A 35 -9.63 -2.45 3.41
C ARG A 35 -9.26 -2.33 4.88
N ALA A 36 -9.29 -3.44 5.62
CA ALA A 36 -8.89 -3.47 7.02
C ALA A 36 -7.43 -3.05 7.21
N GLU A 37 -6.51 -3.54 6.39
CA GLU A 37 -5.09 -3.17 6.47
C GLU A 37 -4.84 -1.69 6.16
N ILE A 38 -5.56 -1.12 5.17
CA ILE A 38 -5.50 0.32 4.87
C ILE A 38 -6.09 1.13 6.04
N ALA A 39 -7.19 0.67 6.66
CA ALA A 39 -7.80 1.33 7.81
C ALA A 39 -6.85 1.31 9.03
N PHE A 40 -6.19 0.18 9.29
CA PHE A 40 -5.20 0.06 10.37
C PHE A 40 -3.98 0.95 10.15
N PHE A 41 -3.56 1.12 8.88
CA PHE A 41 -2.55 2.11 8.55
C PHE A 41 -3.02 3.55 8.81
N GLY A 42 -4.25 3.89 8.40
CA GLY A 42 -4.85 5.18 8.72
C GLY A 42 -4.85 5.45 10.23
N MET A 43 -5.28 4.47 11.02
CA MET A 43 -5.24 4.52 12.49
C MET A 43 -3.82 4.74 13.03
N TYR A 44 -2.83 3.97 12.56
CA TYR A 44 -1.43 4.14 12.97
C TYR A 44 -0.93 5.58 12.75
N ILE A 45 -1.27 6.19 11.61
CA ILE A 45 -0.87 7.57 11.29
C ILE A 45 -1.49 8.55 12.30
N ILE A 46 -2.81 8.48 12.53
CA ILE A 46 -3.54 9.48 13.33
C ILE A 46 -3.42 9.27 14.85
N PHE A 47 -2.97 8.10 15.32
CA PHE A 47 -2.83 7.82 16.75
C PHE A 47 -1.87 8.79 17.44
N ASP A 48 -2.26 9.41 18.55
CA ASP A 48 -1.37 10.27 19.32
C ASP A 48 -1.55 10.03 20.82
N GLU A 49 -0.44 9.68 21.49
CA GLU A 49 -0.32 9.56 22.96
C GLU A 49 -1.47 8.79 23.65
N GLY A 50 -1.94 7.69 23.07
CA GLY A 50 -3.00 6.85 23.65
C GLY A 50 -4.42 7.27 23.28
N SER A 51 -4.59 8.19 22.33
CA SER A 51 -5.88 8.69 21.89
C SER A 51 -5.97 8.81 20.37
N PHE A 52 -7.21 8.85 19.88
CA PHE A 52 -7.56 9.14 18.50
C PHE A 52 -8.55 10.29 18.48
N ASP A 53 -8.40 11.19 17.52
CA ASP A 53 -9.42 12.18 17.18
C ASP A 53 -10.60 11.46 16.47
N GLU A 54 -11.80 11.52 17.03
CA GLU A 54 -12.98 10.82 16.49
C GLU A 54 -13.36 11.33 15.09
N GLU A 55 -13.09 12.59 14.77
CA GLU A 55 -13.32 13.15 13.44
C GLU A 55 -12.38 12.51 12.42
N GLU A 56 -11.11 12.34 12.77
CA GLU A 56 -10.10 11.71 11.91
C GLU A 56 -10.35 10.21 11.75
N LEU A 57 -10.78 9.54 12.82
CA LEU A 57 -11.19 8.15 12.75
C LEU A 57 -12.36 7.96 11.78
N SER A 58 -13.36 8.85 11.85
CA SER A 58 -14.51 8.83 10.93
C SER A 58 -14.09 9.03 9.47
N LEU A 59 -13.08 9.88 9.22
CA LEU A 59 -12.51 10.06 7.88
C LEU A 59 -11.83 8.79 7.37
N VAL A 60 -11.09 8.08 8.22
CA VAL A 60 -10.48 6.79 7.86
C VAL A 60 -11.56 5.76 7.53
N GLU A 61 -12.61 5.66 8.33
CA GLU A 61 -13.73 4.75 8.05
C GLU A 61 -14.44 5.09 6.74
N GLU A 62 -14.67 6.37 6.47
CA GLU A 62 -15.35 6.83 5.25
C GLU A 62 -14.54 6.53 3.99
N ALA A 63 -13.23 6.81 4.04
CA ALA A 63 -12.31 6.58 2.92
C ALA A 63 -12.15 5.09 2.61
N THR A 64 -11.96 4.28 3.65
CA THR A 64 -11.70 2.85 3.51
C THR A 64 -12.96 2.03 3.34
N GLY A 65 -14.12 2.55 3.74
CA GLY A 65 -15.36 1.79 3.81
C GLY A 65 -15.36 0.70 4.89
N PHE A 66 -14.38 0.71 5.79
CA PHE A 66 -14.21 -0.27 6.86
C PHE A 66 -14.62 0.34 8.19
N LYS A 67 -15.52 -0.34 8.92
CA LYS A 67 -15.98 0.12 10.24
C LYS A 67 -15.03 -0.35 11.33
N ILE A 68 -14.48 0.60 12.07
CA ILE A 68 -13.55 0.36 13.16
C ILE A 68 -14.38 0.21 14.44
N ASN A 69 -14.26 -0.95 15.08
CA ASN A 69 -14.96 -1.22 16.33
C ASN A 69 -13.95 -1.30 17.50
N ARG A 70 -14.49 -1.46 18.71
CA ARG A 70 -13.68 -1.54 19.93
C ARG A 70 -12.70 -2.72 19.96
N ASN A 71 -13.02 -3.82 19.26
CA ASN A 71 -12.12 -4.97 19.16
C ASN A 71 -10.93 -4.65 18.25
N HIS A 72 -11.14 -3.97 17.12
CA HIS A 72 -10.05 -3.47 16.26
C HIS A 72 -9.15 -2.47 17.00
N TRP A 73 -9.78 -1.64 17.83
CA TRP A 73 -9.11 -0.76 18.79
C TRP A 73 -8.20 -1.52 19.76
N ASN A 74 -8.72 -2.57 20.40
CA ASN A 74 -7.95 -3.43 21.29
C ASN A 74 -6.91 -4.25 20.52
N GLU A 75 -7.15 -4.63 19.27
CA GLU A 75 -6.15 -5.32 18.44
C GLU A 75 -4.95 -4.41 18.15
N ILE A 76 -5.20 -3.13 17.95
CA ILE A 76 -4.15 -2.13 17.76
C ILE A 76 -3.41 -1.81 19.07
N MET A 77 -4.15 -1.69 20.18
CA MET A 77 -3.64 -1.34 21.51
C MET A 77 -3.04 -2.55 22.27
N GLU A 78 -3.80 -3.63 22.51
CA GLU A 78 -3.42 -4.81 23.32
C GLU A 78 -2.57 -5.85 22.58
N LEU A 79 -2.77 -6.10 21.27
CA LEU A 79 -1.96 -7.06 20.49
C LEU A 79 -0.61 -6.47 20.01
N GLY A 80 -0.31 -5.21 20.34
CA GLY A 80 1.01 -4.63 20.14
C GLY A 80 1.31 -4.36 18.68
N ARG A 81 0.50 -3.52 18.04
CA ARG A 81 0.92 -2.77 16.86
C ARG A 81 1.17 -1.30 17.19
N VAL A 82 0.49 -0.70 18.16
CA VAL A 82 0.66 0.75 18.41
C VAL A 82 1.30 1.11 19.76
N ASP A 83 1.21 0.27 20.79
CA ASP A 83 1.96 0.49 22.05
C ASP A 83 3.48 0.38 21.87
N SER A 84 3.92 -0.37 20.84
CA SER A 84 5.29 -0.35 20.36
C SER A 84 5.26 -0.28 18.84
N GLU A 85 5.51 0.92 18.32
CA GLU A 85 5.71 1.20 16.90
C GLU A 85 6.64 0.17 16.22
N GLU A 86 7.64 -0.35 16.96
CA GLU A 86 8.55 -1.40 16.52
C GLU A 86 7.82 -2.67 16.06
N LYS A 87 6.75 -3.08 16.74
CA LYS A 87 5.99 -4.27 16.36
C LYS A 87 5.11 -4.05 15.13
N TYR A 88 4.49 -2.89 14.97
CA TYR A 88 3.74 -2.58 13.75
C TYR A 88 4.65 -2.48 12.53
N LEU A 89 5.83 -1.93 12.72
CA LEU A 89 6.84 -1.81 11.67
C LEU A 89 7.69 -3.09 11.48
N SER A 90 7.40 -4.18 12.22
CA SER A 90 8.17 -5.42 12.13
C SER A 90 7.82 -6.28 10.92
N GLN A 91 6.64 -6.09 10.33
CA GLN A 91 6.20 -6.82 9.15
C GLN A 91 5.26 -5.94 8.30
N PRO A 92 5.43 -5.91 6.97
CA PRO A 92 4.51 -5.20 6.10
C PRO A 92 3.11 -5.84 6.11
N PRO A 93 2.06 -5.08 5.73
CA PRO A 93 0.73 -5.63 5.48
C PRO A 93 0.79 -6.79 4.47
N ASN A 94 -0.07 -7.80 4.64
CA ASN A 94 -0.11 -8.96 3.75
C ASN A 94 -0.42 -8.55 2.31
N THR A 95 -1.19 -7.47 2.13
CA THR A 95 -1.48 -6.97 0.79
C THR A 95 -0.20 -6.54 0.06
N PHE A 96 0.78 -5.96 0.76
CA PHE A 96 2.09 -5.64 0.15
C PHE A 96 2.91 -6.89 -0.17
N ILE A 97 2.90 -7.88 0.73
CA ILE A 97 3.58 -9.16 0.52
C ILE A 97 3.09 -9.80 -0.78
N LEU A 98 1.77 -9.89 -0.94
CA LEU A 98 1.14 -10.44 -2.13
C LEU A 98 1.54 -9.65 -3.40
N MET A 99 1.60 -8.33 -3.32
CA MET A 99 1.95 -7.49 -4.47
C MET A 99 3.42 -7.65 -4.89
N VAL A 100 4.33 -7.90 -3.95
CA VAL A 100 5.71 -8.26 -4.27
C VAL A 100 5.78 -9.64 -4.93
N ASP A 101 4.98 -10.60 -4.49
CA ASP A 101 4.89 -11.91 -5.13
C ASP A 101 4.34 -11.82 -6.56
N VAL A 102 3.31 -10.99 -6.79
CA VAL A 102 2.78 -10.71 -8.13
C VAL A 102 3.86 -10.08 -9.02
N ASP A 103 4.59 -9.08 -8.53
CA ASP A 103 5.72 -8.49 -9.28
C ASP A 103 6.80 -9.55 -9.59
N ASN A 104 7.10 -10.44 -8.65
CA ASN A 104 8.06 -11.52 -8.87
C ASN A 104 7.61 -12.48 -9.98
N MET A 105 6.29 -12.75 -10.08
CA MET A 105 5.73 -13.55 -11.18
C MET A 105 5.77 -12.80 -12.52
N LEU A 106 5.46 -11.50 -12.53
CA LEU A 106 5.54 -10.66 -13.72
C LEU A 106 6.98 -10.59 -14.26
N TYR A 107 7.96 -10.45 -13.36
CA TYR A 107 9.37 -10.47 -13.71
C TYR A 107 9.78 -11.77 -14.40
N GLU A 108 9.37 -12.92 -13.85
CA GLU A 108 9.66 -14.24 -14.46
C GLU A 108 8.99 -14.44 -15.82
N ALA A 109 7.84 -13.80 -16.04
CA ALA A 109 7.17 -13.76 -17.34
C ALA A 109 7.78 -12.75 -18.32
N GLY A 110 8.70 -11.87 -17.87
CA GLY A 110 9.26 -10.79 -18.67
C GLY A 110 8.29 -9.62 -18.89
N GLU A 111 7.30 -9.47 -18.01
CA GLU A 111 6.28 -8.42 -18.02
C GLU A 111 6.66 -7.24 -17.10
N GLU A 112 5.92 -6.13 -17.20
CA GLU A 112 6.16 -4.92 -16.41
C GLU A 112 5.80 -5.11 -14.92
N LEU A 113 6.64 -4.57 -14.02
CA LEU A 113 6.45 -4.66 -12.57
C LEU A 113 5.62 -3.47 -12.06
N SER A 114 4.32 -3.67 -11.89
CA SER A 114 3.38 -2.61 -11.54
C SER A 114 2.64 -2.82 -10.22
N ALA A 115 2.61 -4.05 -9.69
CA ALA A 115 1.71 -4.41 -8.60
C ALA A 115 2.11 -3.75 -7.27
N TYR A 116 3.40 -3.81 -6.90
CA TYR A 116 3.90 -3.11 -5.71
C TYR A 116 3.68 -1.60 -5.78
N ASN A 117 3.94 -1.00 -6.95
CA ASN A 117 3.84 0.45 -7.11
C ASN A 117 2.40 0.93 -6.93
N ALA A 118 1.41 0.17 -7.44
CA ALA A 118 0.00 0.46 -7.24
C ALA A 118 -0.38 0.43 -5.75
N ALA A 119 0.08 -0.58 -5.00
CA ALA A 119 -0.15 -0.62 -3.55
C ALA A 119 0.54 0.54 -2.84
N ASN A 120 1.80 0.82 -3.15
CA ASN A 120 2.57 1.91 -2.54
C ASN A 120 1.89 3.27 -2.74
N GLU A 121 1.34 3.52 -3.93
CA GLU A 121 0.63 4.75 -4.26
C GLU A 121 -0.61 4.95 -3.38
N VAL A 122 -1.40 3.89 -3.13
CA VAL A 122 -2.58 3.96 -2.25
C VAL A 122 -2.17 4.34 -0.83
N TYR A 123 -1.15 3.70 -0.27
CA TYR A 123 -0.71 3.97 1.11
C TYR A 123 -0.06 5.35 1.23
N LYS A 124 0.73 5.79 0.25
CA LYS A 124 1.25 7.17 0.20
C LYS A 124 0.12 8.18 0.16
N LEU A 125 -0.88 7.96 -0.69
CA LEU A 125 -2.03 8.85 -0.80
C LEU A 125 -2.82 8.95 0.51
N VAL A 126 -3.12 7.81 1.15
CA VAL A 126 -3.76 7.76 2.48
C VAL A 126 -2.93 8.51 3.51
N GLY A 127 -1.62 8.25 3.54
CA GLY A 127 -0.68 8.91 4.45
C GLY A 127 -0.69 10.43 4.26
N ASP A 128 -0.50 10.89 3.02
CA ASP A 128 -0.43 12.30 2.67
C ASP A 128 -1.71 13.08 3.02
N VAL A 129 -2.89 12.44 2.92
CA VAL A 129 -4.15 13.05 3.39
C VAL A 129 -4.13 13.24 4.90
N LEU A 130 -3.70 12.22 5.63
CA LEU A 130 -3.79 12.18 7.09
C LEU A 130 -2.66 12.97 7.78
N THR A 131 -1.52 13.17 7.11
CA THR A 131 -0.43 14.05 7.56
C THR A 131 -0.73 15.52 7.31
N ASN A 132 -1.52 15.86 6.29
CA ASN A 132 -1.86 17.24 5.95
C ASN A 132 -3.18 17.71 6.59
N LYS A 133 -3.11 18.20 7.83
CA LYS A 133 -4.28 18.78 8.52
C LYS A 133 -4.44 20.26 8.16
N LYS A 134 -5.52 20.60 7.45
CA LYS A 134 -5.89 22.00 7.11
C LYS A 134 -4.77 22.77 6.37
N GLY A 135 -3.99 22.08 5.54
CA GLY A 135 -2.89 22.67 4.77
C GLY A 135 -1.56 22.78 5.52
N PHE A 136 -1.47 22.25 6.74
CA PHE A 136 -0.22 22.11 7.47
C PHE A 136 0.14 20.63 7.62
N THR A 137 1.40 20.30 7.33
CA THR A 137 1.94 18.96 7.53
C THR A 137 2.30 18.77 9.00
N ASP A 138 1.73 17.74 9.62
CA ASP A 138 2.11 17.30 10.97
C ASP A 138 3.40 16.47 10.89
N GLU A 139 4.50 17.01 11.44
CA GLU A 139 5.82 16.38 11.39
C GLU A 139 5.88 15.01 12.09
N LYS A 140 5.12 14.82 13.18
CA LYS A 140 5.08 13.52 13.88
C LYS A 140 4.45 12.47 12.98
N ARG A 141 3.34 12.82 12.32
CA ARG A 141 2.63 11.93 11.39
C ARG A 141 3.45 11.68 10.13
N GLN A 142 4.12 12.70 9.61
CA GLN A 142 5.02 12.54 8.46
C GLN A 142 6.15 11.57 8.79
N ALA A 143 6.74 11.67 9.98
CA ALA A 143 7.79 10.74 10.40
C ALA A 143 7.29 9.29 10.50
N LYS A 144 6.03 9.07 10.91
CA LYS A 144 5.39 7.74 10.89
C LYS A 144 5.19 7.22 9.47
N LEU A 145 4.70 8.08 8.57
CA LEU A 145 4.55 7.76 7.15
C LEU A 145 5.91 7.33 6.57
N ASP A 146 6.96 8.13 6.77
CA ASP A 146 8.30 7.84 6.26
C ASP A 146 8.83 6.49 6.77
N ARG A 147 8.61 6.18 8.06
CA ARG A 147 9.00 4.88 8.64
C ARG A 147 8.22 3.71 8.04
N PHE A 148 6.92 3.87 7.84
CA PHE A 148 6.09 2.86 7.20
C PHE A 148 6.50 2.63 5.74
N ILE A 149 6.72 3.69 4.96
CA ILE A 149 7.19 3.60 3.58
C ILE A 149 8.56 2.92 3.53
N LYS A 150 9.46 3.27 4.44
CA LYS A 150 10.75 2.61 4.55
C LYS A 150 10.61 1.09 4.79
N MET A 151 9.74 0.68 5.70
CA MET A 151 9.50 -0.75 5.98
C MET A 151 9.06 -1.50 4.72
N ILE A 152 8.09 -0.98 3.97
CA ILE A 152 7.60 -1.66 2.76
C ILE A 152 8.63 -1.65 1.61
N GLU A 153 9.46 -0.60 1.53
CA GLU A 153 10.54 -0.49 0.53
C GLU A 153 11.69 -1.44 0.83
N ASP A 154 12.10 -1.54 2.11
CA ASP A 154 13.11 -2.50 2.56
C ASP A 154 12.63 -3.94 2.30
N TYR A 155 11.37 -4.26 2.65
CA TYR A 155 10.80 -5.57 2.36
C TYR A 155 10.81 -5.90 0.87
N ARG A 156 10.38 -4.97 0.00
CA ARG A 156 10.43 -5.17 -1.46
C ARG A 156 11.85 -5.44 -1.92
N ARG A 157 12.83 -4.67 -1.43
CA ARG A 157 14.24 -4.83 -1.79
C ARG A 157 14.76 -6.22 -1.42
N GLU A 158 14.42 -6.72 -0.25
CA GLU A 158 14.88 -8.02 0.22
C GLU A 158 14.23 -9.18 -0.56
N ASN A 159 12.96 -9.04 -0.94
CA ASN A 159 12.14 -10.14 -1.47
C ASN A 159 11.94 -10.09 -3.00
N SER A 160 12.38 -9.04 -3.70
CA SER A 160 12.23 -8.96 -5.16
C SER A 160 13.16 -9.92 -5.90
N LYS A 161 12.68 -10.56 -6.96
CA LYS A 161 13.48 -11.35 -7.91
C LYS A 161 14.22 -10.48 -8.92
N ALA A 162 13.80 -9.22 -9.10
CA ALA A 162 14.40 -8.27 -10.01
C ALA A 162 15.70 -7.68 -9.39
N PRO A 163 16.89 -7.94 -9.98
CA PRO A 163 18.16 -7.50 -9.40
C PRO A 163 18.29 -5.98 -9.26
N GLU A 164 17.68 -5.21 -10.14
CA GLU A 164 17.67 -3.75 -10.11
C GLU A 164 16.95 -3.17 -8.89
N ILE A 165 15.92 -3.86 -8.40
CA ILE A 165 15.20 -3.51 -7.18
C ILE A 165 16.06 -3.87 -5.96
N LYS A 166 16.64 -5.08 -5.93
CA LYS A 166 17.54 -5.56 -4.86
C LYS A 166 18.74 -4.66 -4.63
N ASN A 167 19.37 -4.22 -5.71
CA ASN A 167 20.62 -3.46 -5.65
C ASN A 167 20.42 -1.96 -5.37
N GLY A 168 19.18 -1.52 -5.11
CA GLY A 168 18.88 -0.11 -4.81
C GLY A 168 19.04 0.85 -5.99
N ASN A 169 19.13 0.34 -7.22
CA ASN A 169 19.26 1.14 -8.45
C ASN A 169 17.90 1.58 -9.03
N ALA A 170 16.83 1.53 -8.23
CA ALA A 170 15.47 1.89 -8.61
C ALA A 170 15.22 3.42 -8.59
N GLU A 171 16.25 4.26 -8.78
CA GLU A 171 16.02 5.64 -9.20
C GLU A 171 15.54 5.63 -10.65
N GLY A 172 14.21 5.61 -10.82
CA GLY A 172 13.53 6.22 -11.96
C GLY A 172 13.89 5.70 -13.36
N LYS A 173 14.11 4.40 -13.57
CA LYS A 173 14.00 3.86 -14.93
C LYS A 173 12.53 3.77 -15.32
N ILE A 174 12.02 4.83 -15.95
CA ILE A 174 10.86 4.75 -16.83
C ILE A 174 11.17 3.63 -17.83
N VAL A 175 10.50 2.49 -17.67
CA VAL A 175 10.57 1.38 -18.61
C VAL A 175 9.80 1.84 -19.84
N ILE A 176 10.52 2.41 -20.81
CA ILE A 176 9.95 2.65 -22.13
C ILE A 176 9.67 1.25 -22.70
N PRO A 177 8.42 0.89 -23.02
CA PRO A 177 8.12 -0.43 -23.55
C PRO A 177 8.97 -0.66 -24.79
N SER A 178 9.75 -1.74 -24.77
CA SER A 178 10.55 -2.14 -25.93
C SER A 178 9.60 -2.34 -27.10
N LYS A 179 9.61 -1.39 -28.05
CA LYS A 179 8.96 -1.58 -29.35
C LYS A 179 9.51 -2.87 -29.93
N LYS A 180 8.69 -3.94 -29.91
CA LYS A 180 8.89 -5.11 -30.76
C LYS A 180 9.21 -4.59 -32.16
N GLY A 181 10.43 -4.87 -32.63
CA GLY A 181 10.89 -4.43 -33.93
C GLY A 181 9.93 -4.93 -35.00
N VAL A 182 9.18 -4.02 -35.61
CA VAL A 182 8.45 -4.32 -36.84
C VAL A 182 9.51 -4.54 -37.91
N GLN A 183 9.60 -5.77 -38.40
CA GLN A 183 10.50 -6.12 -39.49
C GLN A 183 10.13 -5.27 -40.71
N ALA A 184 11.09 -4.47 -41.20
CA ALA A 184 10.87 -3.61 -42.36
C ALA A 184 10.52 -4.47 -43.60
N PRO A 185 9.52 -4.08 -44.40
CA PRO A 185 9.16 -4.83 -45.59
C PRO A 185 10.31 -4.78 -46.60
N LYS A 186 10.72 -5.96 -47.10
CA LYS A 186 11.69 -6.07 -48.18
C LYS A 186 11.11 -5.40 -49.43
N LYS A 187 11.84 -4.42 -49.98
CA LYS A 187 11.52 -3.82 -51.28
C LYS A 187 11.71 -4.87 -52.37
N SER A 188 10.65 -5.08 -53.16
CA SER A 188 10.70 -5.70 -54.48
C SER A 188 11.47 -4.84 -55.48
#